data_AF-F8Q4X8-F1
#
_entry.id   AF-F8Q4X8-F1
#
_cell.length_a   1.000
_cell.length_b   1.000
_cell.length_c   1.000
_cell.angle_alpha   90.00
_cell.angle_beta   90.00
_cell.angle_gamma   90.00
#
_symmetry.space_group_name_H-M   'P 1'
#
loop_
_entity.id
_entity.type
_entity.pdbx_description
1 polymer ?
#
loop_
_entity_poly.entity_id
_entity_poly.type
_entity_poly.pdbx_seq_one_letter_code
_entity_poly.pdbx_strand_id
1 'polypeptide(L)'
;THPQLHEELMQSLTSLTPKMESSRTASNELLATTIEVSLLKLSLIRASSNQALYGFTSSANPQANMIRALSGAHEKLKKDERRLEQEERNVDKQIAEYERLLQLVDGPRGGFAQVVDDWVRVQRESEECRKDLRRLGWTGD
;
A
#
# COMPACT_ATOMS: atom_id res chain seq x y z
N THR A 1 -65.59 -1.47 43.34
CA THR A 1 -64.85 -0.55 42.45
C THR A 1 -64.74 0.78 43.18
N HIS A 2 -63.53 1.29 43.45
CA HIS A 2 -63.31 2.46 44.32
C HIS A 2 -63.29 3.77 43.51
N PRO A 3 -64.38 4.57 43.48
CA PRO A 3 -64.46 5.77 42.66
C PRO A 3 -63.55 6.91 43.14
N GLN A 4 -63.37 7.04 44.46
CA GLN A 4 -62.55 8.10 45.06
C GLN A 4 -61.06 7.94 44.71
N LEU A 5 -60.54 6.70 44.77
CA LEU A 5 -59.18 6.39 44.34
C LEU A 5 -58.97 6.70 42.85
N HIS A 6 -59.99 6.45 42.01
CA HIS A 6 -59.92 6.75 40.59
C HIS A 6 -59.88 8.26 40.31
N GLU A 7 -60.65 9.04 41.07
CA GLU A 7 -60.70 10.50 40.95
C GLU A 7 -59.40 11.16 41.44
N GLU A 8 -58.84 10.72 42.55
CA GLU A 8 -57.53 11.20 43.05
C GLU A 8 -56.39 10.86 42.09
N LEU A 9 -56.42 9.68 41.48
CA LEU A 9 -55.40 9.24 40.53
C LEU A 9 -55.53 10.00 39.20
N MET A 10 -56.77 10.29 38.74
CA MET A 10 -57.04 11.18 37.62
C MET A 10 -56.55 12.62 37.87
N GLN A 11 -56.78 13.17 39.07
CA GLN A 11 -56.29 14.50 39.45
C GLN A 11 -54.76 14.54 39.55
N SER A 12 -54.15 13.47 40.05
CA SER A 12 -52.70 13.33 40.11
C SER A 12 -52.08 13.21 38.71
N LEU A 13 -52.70 12.42 37.82
CA LEU A 13 -52.26 12.29 36.43
C LEU A 13 -52.43 13.60 35.66
N THR A 14 -53.54 14.30 35.81
CA THR A 14 -53.78 15.58 35.11
C THR A 14 -52.87 16.70 35.59
N SER A 15 -52.42 16.69 36.84
CA SER A 15 -51.52 17.71 37.38
C SER A 15 -50.02 17.40 37.20
N LEU A 16 -49.63 16.12 37.23
CA LEU A 16 -48.22 15.70 37.14
C LEU A 16 -47.73 15.57 35.69
N THR A 17 -48.56 15.03 34.80
CA THR A 17 -48.22 14.80 33.39
C THR A 17 -47.79 16.08 32.64
N PRO A 18 -48.50 17.23 32.73
CA PRO A 18 -48.08 18.43 32.00
C PRO A 18 -46.74 19.00 32.48
N LYS A 19 -46.43 18.87 33.77
CA LYS A 19 -45.12 19.26 34.31
C LYS A 19 -44.01 18.36 33.75
N MET A 20 -44.25 17.06 33.69
CA MET A 20 -43.29 16.10 33.14
C MET A 20 -43.09 16.31 31.63
N GLU A 21 -44.16 16.61 30.89
CA GLU A 21 -44.10 16.94 29.47
C GLU A 21 -43.37 18.26 29.21
N SER A 22 -43.60 19.30 30.01
CA SER A 22 -42.87 20.57 29.91
C SER A 22 -41.37 20.42 30.18
N SER A 23 -41.00 19.59 31.16
CA SER A 23 -39.59 19.28 31.44
C SER A 23 -38.94 18.48 30.31
N ARG A 24 -39.67 17.50 29.75
CA ARG A 24 -39.21 16.69 28.62
C ARG A 24 -39.02 17.51 27.36
N THR A 25 -39.96 18.42 27.05
CA THR A 25 -39.87 19.30 25.88
C THR A 25 -38.71 20.27 26.01
N ALA A 26 -38.55 20.93 27.17
CA ALA A 26 -37.41 21.81 27.42
C ALA A 26 -36.06 21.07 27.33
N SER A 27 -35.99 19.84 27.85
CA SER A 27 -34.77 19.00 27.74
C SER A 27 -34.48 18.63 26.29
N ASN A 28 -35.50 18.28 25.50
CA ASN A 28 -35.34 17.97 24.09
C ASN A 28 -34.92 19.20 23.28
N GLU A 29 -35.48 20.38 23.56
CA GLU A 29 -35.07 21.65 22.93
C GLU A 29 -33.62 22.00 23.28
N LEU A 30 -33.22 21.82 24.54
CA LEU A 30 -31.83 22.02 24.96
C LEU A 30 -30.88 21.06 24.22
N LEU A 31 -31.27 19.80 24.05
CA LEU A 31 -30.48 18.82 23.29
C LEU A 31 -30.41 19.19 21.80
N ALA A 32 -31.53 19.56 21.19
CA ALA A 32 -31.59 19.97 19.79
C ALA A 32 -30.70 21.20 19.53
N THR A 33 -30.83 22.24 20.35
CA THR A 33 -29.98 23.44 20.26
C THR A 33 -28.51 23.13 20.50
N THR A 34 -28.19 22.22 21.43
CA THR A 34 -26.81 21.78 21.66
C THR A 34 -26.23 21.06 20.44
N ILE A 35 -27.02 20.21 19.78
CA ILE A 35 -26.62 19.52 18.55
C ILE A 35 -26.39 20.55 17.44
N GLU A 36 -27.33 21.47 17.23
CA GLU A 36 -27.22 22.53 16.22
C GLU A 36 -25.98 23.41 16.43
N VAL A 37 -25.75 23.88 17.66
CA VAL A 37 -24.56 24.65 18.02
C VAL A 37 -23.28 23.86 17.79
N SER A 38 -23.28 22.56 18.09
CA SER A 38 -22.13 21.70 17.85
C SER A 38 -21.87 21.53 16.35
N LEU A 39 -22.90 21.36 15.53
CA LEU A 39 -22.79 21.30 14.07
C LEU A 39 -22.28 22.61 13.48
N LEU A 40 -22.74 23.76 13.99
CA LEU A 40 -22.24 25.08 13.59
C LEU A 40 -20.76 25.24 13.94
N LYS A 41 -20.34 24.84 15.15
CA LYS A 41 -18.93 24.85 15.57
C LYS A 41 -18.06 23.97 14.67
N LEU A 42 -18.51 22.75 14.37
CA LEU A 42 -17.79 21.85 13.46
C LEU A 42 -17.68 22.43 12.05
N SER A 43 -18.76 23.03 11.55
CA SER A 43 -18.78 23.69 10.24
C SER A 43 -17.81 24.87 10.19
N LEU A 44 -17.74 25.66 11.26
CA LEU A 44 -16.78 26.75 11.40
C LEU A 44 -15.34 26.24 11.43
N ILE A 45 -15.04 25.21 12.24
CA ILE A 45 -13.70 24.60 12.31
C ILE A 45 -13.29 24.06 10.93
N ARG A 46 -14.21 23.41 10.21
CA ARG A 46 -13.96 22.92 8.86
C ARG A 46 -13.65 24.07 7.90
N ALA A 47 -14.42 25.15 7.93
CA ALA A 47 -14.21 26.32 7.09
C ALA A 47 -12.87 27.00 7.40
N SER A 48 -12.55 27.23 8.68
CA SER A 48 -11.28 27.84 9.11
C SER A 48 -10.07 26.98 8.74
N SER A 49 -10.18 25.66 8.88
CA SER A 49 -9.12 24.73 8.52
C SER A 49 -8.90 24.70 7.01
N ASN A 50 -9.97 24.68 6.23
CA ASN A 50 -9.88 24.77 4.77
C ASN A 50 -9.27 26.10 4.33
N GLN A 51 -9.63 27.21 4.97
CA GLN A 51 -9.02 28.51 4.69
C GLN A 51 -7.53 28.54 5.07
N ALA A 52 -7.16 27.98 6.22
CA ALA A 52 -5.77 27.92 6.65
C ALA A 52 -4.90 27.04 5.73
N LEU A 53 -5.44 25.91 5.27
CA LEU A 53 -4.69 24.96 4.44
C LEU A 53 -4.70 25.33 2.95
N TYR A 54 -5.85 25.72 2.40
CA TYR A 54 -6.00 25.95 0.96
C TYR A 54 -6.14 27.43 0.58
N GLY A 55 -6.58 28.27 1.51
CA GLY A 55 -6.71 29.72 1.32
C GLY A 55 -5.46 30.52 1.67
N PHE A 56 -4.41 29.88 2.20
CA PHE A 56 -3.13 30.55 2.44
C PHE A 56 -2.49 30.94 1.11
N THR A 57 -2.47 32.25 0.85
CA THR A 57 -1.72 32.87 -0.24
C THR A 57 -0.62 33.69 0.40
N SER A 58 0.64 33.42 0.06
CA SER A 58 1.75 34.21 0.57
C SER A 58 1.62 35.64 0.04
N SER A 59 1.74 36.63 0.92
CA SER A 59 1.74 38.07 0.56
C SER A 59 2.82 38.39 -0.49
N ALA A 60 3.96 37.70 -0.44
CA ALA A 60 5.06 37.89 -1.39
C ALA A 60 4.84 37.15 -2.73
N ASN A 61 4.01 36.11 -2.77
CA ASN A 61 3.74 35.37 -3.99
C ASN A 61 2.33 34.74 -3.94
N PRO A 62 1.32 35.40 -4.52
CA PRO A 62 -0.08 34.94 -4.50
C PRO A 62 -0.28 33.59 -5.18
N GLN A 63 0.67 33.17 -6.00
CA GLN A 63 0.65 31.90 -6.73
C GLN A 63 1.29 30.74 -5.96
N ALA A 64 1.92 31.00 -4.80
CA ALA A 64 2.42 29.97 -3.90
C ALA A 64 1.27 29.47 -2.99
N ASN A 65 0.28 28.81 -3.59
CA ASN A 65 -0.81 28.18 -2.86
C ASN A 65 -0.52 26.68 -2.64
N MET A 66 -1.10 26.12 -1.57
CA MET A 66 -0.96 24.70 -1.22
C MET A 66 -1.41 23.78 -2.36
N ILE A 67 -2.44 24.18 -3.12
CA ILE A 67 -2.97 23.43 -4.26
C ILE A 67 -1.91 23.27 -5.35
N ARG A 68 -1.17 24.33 -5.69
CA ARG A 68 -0.09 24.26 -6.67
C ARG A 68 1.09 23.47 -6.17
N ALA A 69 1.45 23.62 -4.89
CA ALA A 69 2.50 22.81 -4.29
C ALA A 69 2.17 21.30 -4.37
N LEU A 70 0.93 20.93 -4.05
CA LEU A 70 0.45 19.55 -4.20
C LEU A 70 0.43 19.09 -5.66
N SER A 71 -0.03 19.92 -6.59
CA SER A 71 -0.03 19.57 -8.01
C SER A 71 1.40 19.37 -8.57
N GLY A 72 2.34 20.23 -8.19
CA GLY A 72 3.73 20.11 -8.61
C GLY A 72 4.43 18.91 -8.00
N ALA A 73 4.16 18.61 -6.73
CA ALA A 73 4.64 17.39 -6.08
C ALA A 73 4.05 16.14 -6.75
N HIS A 74 2.75 16.15 -7.07
CA HIS A 74 2.10 15.04 -7.76
C HIS A 74 2.67 14.82 -9.16
N GLU A 75 2.86 15.88 -9.94
CA GLU A 75 3.50 15.78 -11.26
C GLU A 75 4.93 15.25 -11.17
N LYS A 76 5.70 15.69 -10.17
CA LYS A 76 7.06 15.19 -9.94
C LYS A 76 7.04 13.69 -9.62
N LEU A 77 6.20 13.26 -8.69
CA LEU A 77 6.06 11.84 -8.33
C LEU A 77 5.65 10.99 -9.53
N LYS A 78 4.74 11.49 -10.37
CA LYS A 78 4.30 10.79 -11.59
C LYS A 78 5.40 10.70 -12.66
N LYS A 79 6.28 11.71 -12.74
CA LYS A 79 7.48 11.64 -13.59
C LYS A 79 8.48 10.63 -13.04
N ASP A 80 8.69 10.62 -11.73
CA ASP A 80 9.60 9.68 -11.06
C ASP A 80 9.10 8.24 -11.19
N GLU A 81 7.80 7.99 -11.05
CA GLU A 81 7.14 6.69 -11.28
C GLU A 81 7.44 6.16 -12.69
N ARG A 82 7.18 6.96 -13.73
CA ARG A 82 7.47 6.56 -15.12
C ARG A 82 8.95 6.30 -15.38
N ARG A 83 9.83 7.07 -14.72
CA ARG A 83 11.28 6.85 -14.83
C ARG A 83 11.68 5.51 -14.22
N LEU A 84 11.17 5.21 -13.03
CA LEU A 84 11.44 3.96 -12.33
C LEU A 84 10.90 2.75 -13.09
N GLU A 85 9.69 2.83 -13.66
CA GLU A 85 9.14 1.76 -14.51
C GLU A 85 10.05 1.48 -15.73
N GLN A 86 10.63 2.53 -16.31
CA GLN A 86 11.54 2.35 -17.44
C GLN A 86 12.87 1.75 -17.02
N GLU A 87 13.38 2.13 -15.85
CA GLU A 87 14.59 1.56 -15.25
C GLU A 87 14.39 0.08 -14.91
N GLU A 88 13.27 -0.28 -14.28
CA GLU A 88 12.88 -1.66 -13.97
C GLU A 88 12.87 -2.52 -15.24
N ARG A 89 12.18 -2.07 -16.29
CA ARG A 89 12.16 -2.79 -17.58
C ARG A 89 13.53 -2.98 -18.21
N ASN A 90 14.44 -2.03 -18.00
CA ASN A 90 15.81 -2.14 -18.52
C ASN A 90 16.62 -3.15 -17.71
N VAL A 91 16.47 -3.14 -16.38
CA VAL A 91 17.11 -4.09 -15.48
C VAL A 91 16.59 -5.51 -15.74
N ASP A 92 15.28 -5.69 -15.91
CA ASP A 92 14.68 -6.99 -16.24
C ASP A 92 15.25 -7.58 -17.53
N LYS A 93 15.48 -6.74 -18.55
CA LYS A 93 16.13 -7.19 -19.79
C LYS A 93 17.55 -7.65 -19.55
N GLN A 94 18.33 -6.90 -18.77
CA GLN A 94 19.70 -7.28 -18.43
C GLN A 94 19.73 -8.58 -17.62
N ILE A 95 18.83 -8.75 -16.66
CA ILE A 95 18.71 -10.00 -15.88
C ILE A 95 18.38 -11.17 -16.82
N ALA A 96 17.42 -11.01 -17.73
CA ALA A 96 17.07 -12.06 -18.69
C ALA A 96 18.23 -12.41 -19.62
N GLU A 97 19.06 -11.44 -20.02
CA GLU A 97 20.28 -11.68 -20.80
C GLU A 97 21.32 -12.47 -19.99
N TYR A 98 21.55 -12.09 -18.73
CA TYR A 98 22.47 -12.81 -17.85
C TYR A 98 21.98 -14.22 -17.53
N GLU A 99 20.69 -14.43 -17.30
CA GLU A 99 20.10 -15.75 -17.11
C GLU A 99 20.30 -16.64 -18.33
N ARG A 100 20.14 -16.10 -19.55
CA ARG A 100 20.42 -16.85 -20.79
C ARG A 100 21.88 -17.24 -20.91
N LEU A 101 22.81 -16.33 -20.57
CA LEU A 101 24.24 -16.62 -20.58
C LEU A 101 24.59 -17.72 -19.56
N LEU A 102 24.03 -17.63 -18.35
CA LEU A 102 24.21 -18.66 -17.32
C LEU A 102 23.64 -20.01 -17.77
N GLN A 103 22.46 -20.04 -18.40
CA GLN A 103 21.90 -21.28 -18.96
C GLN A 103 22.77 -21.87 -20.08
N LEU A 104 23.45 -21.04 -20.87
CA LEU A 104 24.35 -21.50 -21.93
C LEU A 104 25.65 -22.11 -21.36
N VAL A 105 26.15 -21.57 -20.25
CA VAL A 105 27.40 -22.03 -19.62
C VAL A 105 27.14 -23.22 -18.68
N ASP A 106 26.21 -23.06 -17.74
CA ASP A 106 25.94 -23.99 -16.63
C ASP A 106 24.70 -24.88 -16.84
N GLY A 107 24.00 -24.76 -17.98
CA GLY A 107 22.82 -25.56 -18.26
C GLY A 107 23.13 -27.06 -18.45
N PRO A 108 22.10 -27.95 -18.38
CA PRO A 108 22.28 -29.39 -18.57
C PRO A 108 22.79 -29.82 -19.96
N ARG A 109 22.81 -28.90 -20.93
CA ARG A 109 23.43 -29.05 -22.26
C ARG A 109 24.42 -27.91 -22.56
N GLY A 110 24.91 -27.26 -21.51
CA GLY A 110 25.80 -26.10 -21.62
C GLY A 110 27.19 -26.50 -22.11
N GLY A 111 27.88 -25.55 -22.73
CA GLY A 111 29.20 -25.79 -23.33
C GLY A 111 30.24 -26.27 -22.31
N PHE A 112 30.15 -25.82 -21.05
CA PHE A 112 31.08 -26.25 -20.01
C PHE A 112 30.84 -27.71 -19.59
N ALA A 113 29.58 -28.13 -19.42
CA ALA A 113 29.24 -29.52 -19.14
C ALA A 113 29.73 -30.46 -20.25
N GLN A 114 29.55 -30.06 -21.51
CA GLN A 114 30.07 -30.82 -22.65
C GLN A 114 31.60 -30.91 -22.65
N VAL A 115 32.32 -29.82 -22.36
CA VAL A 115 33.79 -29.83 -22.26
C VAL A 115 34.27 -30.77 -21.15
N VAL A 116 33.57 -30.80 -20.01
CA VAL A 116 33.87 -31.73 -18.91
C VAL A 116 33.62 -33.18 -19.33
N ASP A 117 32.49 -33.47 -19.98
CA ASP A 117 32.18 -34.82 -20.48
C ASP A 117 33.18 -35.30 -21.54
N ASP A 118 33.53 -34.44 -22.49
CA ASP A 118 34.53 -34.73 -23.52
C ASP A 118 35.92 -34.97 -22.89
N TRP A 119 36.29 -34.20 -21.88
CA TRP A 119 37.55 -34.39 -21.15
C TRP A 119 37.59 -35.72 -20.40
N VAL A 120 36.51 -36.09 -19.69
CA VAL A 120 36.39 -37.39 -19.00
C VAL A 120 36.48 -38.54 -20.01
N ARG A 121 35.83 -38.40 -21.17
CA ARG A 121 35.89 -39.41 -22.24
C ARG A 121 37.30 -39.59 -22.78
N VAL A 122 37.99 -38.50 -23.13
CA VAL A 122 39.37 -38.55 -23.64
C VAL A 122 40.31 -39.16 -22.61
N GLN A 123 40.13 -38.84 -21.32
CA GLN A 123 40.92 -39.45 -20.25
C GLN A 123 40.76 -40.97 -20.24
N ARG A 124 39.52 -41.46 -20.30
CA ARG A 124 39.21 -42.89 -20.32
C ARG A 124 39.81 -43.59 -21.54
N GLU A 125 39.62 -43.01 -22.73
CA GLU A 125 40.20 -43.55 -23.98
C GLU A 125 41.74 -43.56 -23.91
N SER A 126 42.36 -42.52 -23.33
CA SER A 126 43.81 -42.46 -23.13
C SER A 126 44.32 -43.53 -22.16
N GLU A 127 43.57 -43.83 -21.09
CA GLU A 127 43.91 -44.89 -20.14
C GLU A 127 43.76 -46.28 -20.75
N GLU A 128 42.70 -46.50 -21.53
CA GLU A 128 42.47 -47.74 -22.28
C GLU A 128 43.59 -47.95 -23.30
N CYS A 129 43.94 -46.91 -24.07
CA CYS A 129 45.08 -46.94 -24.99
C CYS A 129 46.40 -47.24 -24.27
N ARG A 130 46.68 -46.61 -23.11
CA ARG A 130 47.87 -46.93 -22.29
C ARG A 130 47.85 -48.37 -21.75
N LYS A 131 46.68 -48.92 -21.40
CA LYS A 131 46.56 -50.32 -20.96
C LYS A 131 46.84 -51.27 -22.12
N ASP A 132 46.34 -50.97 -23.32
CA ASP A 132 46.58 -51.79 -24.50
C ASP A 132 48.02 -51.70 -24.99
N LEU A 133 48.63 -50.52 -24.97
CA LEU A 133 50.05 -50.37 -25.27
C LEU A 133 50.93 -51.17 -24.29
N ARG A 134 50.58 -51.18 -22.99
CA ARG A 134 51.26 -52.04 -22.01
C ARG A 134 51.08 -53.54 -22.29
N ARG A 135 49.90 -53.97 -22.75
CA ARG A 135 49.65 -55.37 -23.18
C ARG A 135 50.46 -55.75 -24.41
N LEU A 136 50.77 -54.78 -25.28
CA LEU A 136 51.63 -54.93 -26.45
C LEU A 136 53.13 -54.83 -26.12
N GLY A 137 53.50 -54.71 -24.83
CA GLY A 137 54.89 -54.68 -24.38
C GLY A 137 55.54 -53.30 -24.41
N TRP A 138 54.77 -52.23 -24.61
CA TRP A 138 55.29 -50.86 -24.55
C TRP A 138 55.38 -50.40 -23.08
N THR A 139 56.60 -50.14 -22.61
CA THR A 139 56.89 -49.69 -21.23
C THR A 139 56.99 -48.18 -21.06
N GLY A 140 56.78 -47.40 -22.12
CA GLY A 140 56.68 -45.94 -22.08
C GLY A 140 57.93 -45.26 -21.57
N ASP A 141 58.94 -45.13 -22.44
CA ASP A 141 59.94 -44.05 -22.34
C ASP A 141 59.41 -42.81 -23.07
#